data_AF-A0A8K0T6H0-F1
#
_entry.id   AF-A0A8K0T6H0-F1
#
_cell.length_a   1.000
_cell.length_b   1.000
_cell.length_c   1.000
_cell.angle_alpha   90.00
_cell.angle_beta   90.00
_cell.angle_gamma   90.00
#
_symmetry.space_group_name_H-M   'P 1'
#
loop_
_entity.id
_entity.type
_entity.pdbx_description
1 polymer ?
#
loop_
_entity_poly.entity_id
_entity_poly.type
_entity_poly.pdbx_seq_one_letter_code
_entity_poly.pdbx_strand_id
1 'polypeptide(L)'
;MNSLPVFRLSQLSVSVSKTTVRHGSMLPRRRTAKPELSNFPAGHGEQIWVWNHMNTKQVIYSHTKSVKANHAMKQLPFIAKKSKPSKLRRDLWAPMALIQFPPGAGVVGQNAFQKLREFRKRHELEWSDDVLYKTEEKKGFPDEKQRTCRTRVERGHAVHAQRANAIADIAAVLAGRGRGNRLWLNAEEVALLAEGKEDLRGARWSKMGPAKHLPDGRTLLVDTKVYWKNQDDVNYAEKWSDNVVHESLEEFEARQAAEAAEAEAEAEVVGEEAAVEKPAEEATKA
;
A
#
# COMPACT_ATOMS: atom_id res chain seq x y z
N MET A 1 -12.09 51.88 -75.66
CA MET A 1 -11.03 51.46 -74.71
C MET A 1 -11.17 52.35 -73.47
N ASN A 2 -12.29 52.21 -72.76
CA ASN A 2 -12.52 51.29 -71.63
C ASN A 2 -11.91 51.86 -70.35
N SER A 3 -12.63 52.83 -69.78
CA SER A 3 -12.51 53.25 -68.38
C SER A 3 -12.95 52.09 -67.48
N LEU A 4 -12.04 51.65 -66.60
CA LEU A 4 -12.34 50.64 -65.58
C LEU A 4 -12.50 51.30 -64.21
N PRO A 5 -13.34 50.73 -63.33
CA PRO A 5 -14.01 51.46 -62.27
C PRO A 5 -13.40 51.28 -60.88
N VAL A 6 -13.48 52.36 -60.10
CA VAL A 6 -13.94 52.44 -58.71
C VAL A 6 -13.39 51.39 -57.71
N PHE A 7 -12.36 51.81 -56.96
CA PHE A 7 -12.08 51.24 -55.64
C PHE A 7 -13.12 51.75 -54.62
N ARG A 8 -14.04 50.89 -54.18
CA ARG A 8 -14.82 51.07 -52.94
C ARG A 8 -14.36 50.07 -51.90
N LEU A 9 -13.30 50.43 -51.16
CA LEU A 9 -12.94 49.78 -49.90
C LEU A 9 -13.84 50.30 -48.77
N SER A 10 -15.16 50.16 -48.91
CA SER A 10 -16.11 50.56 -47.87
C SER A 10 -17.24 49.54 -47.77
N GLN A 11 -16.97 48.41 -47.10
CA GLN A 11 -17.96 47.63 -46.33
C GLN A 11 -17.31 46.36 -45.75
N LEU A 12 -16.50 46.51 -44.70
CA LEU A 12 -16.46 45.51 -43.63
C LEU A 12 -16.40 46.27 -42.30
N SER A 13 -17.59 46.65 -41.86
CA SER A 13 -17.86 47.01 -40.48
C SER A 13 -17.97 45.73 -39.65
N VAL A 14 -17.47 45.79 -38.41
CA VAL A 14 -17.73 44.86 -37.31
C VAL A 14 -17.15 43.44 -37.46
N SER A 15 -15.94 43.24 -36.93
CA SER A 15 -15.82 42.68 -35.57
C SER A 15 -14.34 42.46 -35.28
N VAL A 16 -13.84 43.20 -34.29
CA VAL A 16 -12.62 42.81 -33.60
C VAL A 16 -12.95 41.51 -32.89
N SER A 17 -12.73 40.37 -33.56
CA SER A 17 -12.64 39.09 -32.90
C SER A 17 -11.37 39.12 -32.06
N LYS A 18 -11.43 39.76 -30.90
CA LYS A 18 -10.55 39.51 -29.76
C LYS A 18 -10.87 38.12 -29.21
N THR A 19 -10.78 37.09 -30.04
CA THR A 19 -10.50 35.74 -29.56
C THR A 19 -9.03 35.75 -29.14
N THR A 20 -8.79 36.37 -27.99
CA THR A 20 -7.62 36.04 -27.19
C THR A 20 -7.83 34.60 -26.75
N VAL A 21 -7.43 33.67 -27.61
CA VAL A 21 -7.16 32.30 -27.19
C VAL A 21 -6.04 32.46 -26.17
N ARG A 22 -6.41 32.58 -24.89
CA ARG A 22 -5.45 32.30 -23.84
C ARG A 22 -4.96 30.91 -24.19
N HIS A 23 -3.70 30.79 -24.57
CA HIS A 23 -2.98 29.52 -24.52
C HIS A 23 -2.96 29.11 -23.05
N GLY A 24 -4.11 28.62 -22.57
CA GLY A 24 -4.20 27.93 -21.31
C GLY A 24 -3.26 26.75 -21.44
N SER A 25 -2.28 26.69 -20.56
CA SER A 25 -1.37 25.56 -20.49
C SER A 25 -2.19 24.26 -20.50
N MET A 26 -1.98 23.42 -21.52
CA MET A 26 -2.57 22.07 -21.58
C MET A 26 -1.88 21.12 -20.59
N LEU A 27 -0.86 21.59 -19.87
CA LEU A 27 -0.23 20.78 -18.84
C LEU A 27 -1.25 20.64 -17.69
N PRO A 28 -1.67 19.40 -17.36
CA PRO A 28 -2.55 19.19 -16.23
C PRO A 28 -1.90 19.81 -15.00
N ARG A 29 -2.60 20.73 -14.34
CA ARG A 29 -2.17 21.30 -13.07
C ARG A 29 -1.90 20.14 -12.12
N ARG A 30 -0.63 19.94 -11.73
CA ARG A 30 -0.27 18.93 -10.74
C ARG A 30 -0.94 19.31 -9.42
N ARG A 31 -2.06 18.66 -9.10
CA ARG A 31 -2.72 18.81 -7.81
C ARG A 31 -1.81 18.21 -6.75
N THR A 32 -1.51 18.97 -5.71
CA THR A 32 -0.86 18.41 -4.52
C THR A 32 -1.83 17.42 -3.88
N ALA A 33 -1.31 16.27 -3.44
CA ALA A 33 -2.12 15.29 -2.73
C ALA A 33 -2.56 15.90 -1.40
N LYS A 34 -3.86 15.91 -1.13
CA LYS A 34 -4.46 16.41 0.11
C LYS A 34 -5.07 15.21 0.85
N PRO A 35 -4.31 14.52 1.73
CA PRO A 35 -4.81 13.34 2.44
C PRO A 35 -6.01 13.66 3.33
N GLU A 36 -6.05 14.87 3.90
CA GLU A 36 -7.15 15.40 4.71
C GLU A 36 -8.53 15.32 4.02
N LEU A 37 -8.59 15.40 2.68
CA LEU A 37 -9.85 15.37 1.92
C LEU A 37 -10.37 13.95 1.64
N SER A 38 -9.61 12.91 2.01
CA SER A 38 -9.94 11.53 1.64
C SER A 38 -11.00 10.89 2.54
N ASN A 39 -11.32 11.49 3.69
CA ASN A 39 -12.35 11.03 4.64
C ASN A 39 -12.23 9.54 4.99
N PHE A 40 -11.00 9.05 5.19
CA PHE A 40 -10.79 7.71 5.75
C PHE A 40 -11.10 7.70 7.25
N PRO A 41 -11.53 6.56 7.82
CA PRO A 41 -11.68 6.44 9.26
C PRO A 41 -10.32 6.61 9.96
N ALA A 42 -10.34 7.09 11.20
CA ALA A 42 -9.14 7.16 12.05
C ALA A 42 -8.46 5.78 12.12
N GLY A 43 -7.13 5.78 12.14
CA GLY A 43 -6.32 4.55 12.10
C GLY A 43 -6.27 3.83 10.74
N HIS A 44 -6.96 4.31 9.70
CA HIS A 44 -6.93 3.64 8.40
C HIS A 44 -5.55 3.71 7.74
N GLY A 45 -4.94 2.55 7.55
CA GLY A 45 -3.64 2.42 6.90
C GLY A 45 -2.49 2.15 7.87
N GLU A 46 -2.72 2.29 9.18
CA GLU A 46 -1.72 1.95 10.20
C GLU A 46 -1.37 0.46 10.20
N GLN A 47 -2.31 -0.38 9.79
CA GLN A 47 -2.11 -1.81 9.64
C GLN A 47 -2.22 -2.23 8.17
N ILE A 48 -1.28 -3.05 7.73
CA ILE A 48 -1.31 -3.74 6.44
C ILE A 48 -1.14 -5.22 6.66
N TRP A 49 -2.17 -5.97 6.30
CA TRP A 49 -2.17 -7.42 6.29
C TRP A 49 -1.67 -7.95 4.95
N VAL A 50 -0.73 -8.89 5.02
CA VAL A 50 -0.17 -9.59 3.87
C VAL A 50 -0.62 -11.04 3.92
N TRP A 51 -1.34 -11.47 2.90
CA TRP A 51 -1.89 -12.82 2.78
C TRP A 51 -1.13 -13.58 1.73
N ASN A 52 -0.89 -14.86 1.98
CA ASN A 52 -0.36 -15.77 0.98
C ASN A 52 -1.35 -16.90 0.69
N HIS A 53 -1.32 -17.40 -0.54
CA HIS A 53 -2.01 -18.63 -0.90
C HIS A 53 -1.07 -19.80 -0.63
N MET A 54 -1.52 -20.79 0.16
CA MET A 54 -0.66 -21.89 0.63
C MET A 54 0.05 -22.65 -0.50
N ASN A 55 -0.70 -23.04 -1.54
CA ASN A 55 -0.15 -23.83 -2.65
C ASN A 55 0.49 -22.99 -3.75
N THR A 56 -0.23 -21.97 -4.25
CA THR A 56 0.21 -21.19 -5.43
C THR A 56 1.20 -20.09 -5.10
N LYS A 57 1.43 -19.80 -3.80
CA LYS A 57 2.35 -18.77 -3.31
C LYS A 57 2.03 -17.36 -3.86
N GLN A 58 0.79 -17.15 -4.29
CA GLN A 58 0.26 -15.83 -4.63
C GLN A 58 0.16 -14.99 -3.36
N VAL A 59 0.40 -13.69 -3.46
CA VAL A 59 0.31 -12.77 -2.32
C VAL A 59 -0.85 -11.82 -2.53
N ILE A 60 -1.50 -11.33 -1.46
CA ILE A 60 -2.54 -10.30 -1.49
C ILE A 60 -2.31 -9.34 -0.33
N TYR A 61 -2.48 -8.04 -0.56
CA TYR A 61 -2.40 -7.01 0.47
C TYR A 61 -3.79 -6.53 0.88
N SER A 62 -4.06 -6.31 2.17
CA SER A 62 -5.28 -5.67 2.66
C SER A 62 -5.01 -4.75 3.84
N HIS A 63 -5.84 -3.73 4.05
CA HIS A 63 -5.83 -2.94 5.28
C HIS A 63 -6.60 -3.62 6.42
N THR A 64 -7.53 -4.51 6.09
CA THR A 64 -8.36 -5.23 7.05
C THR A 64 -7.82 -6.63 7.33
N LYS A 65 -8.01 -7.12 8.56
CA LYS A 65 -7.73 -8.51 8.96
C LYS A 65 -8.58 -9.53 8.18
N SER A 66 -9.77 -9.15 7.69
CA SER A 66 -10.54 -10.03 6.81
C SER A 66 -10.19 -9.76 5.34
N VAL A 67 -9.89 -10.81 4.56
CA VAL A 67 -9.69 -10.68 3.11
C VAL A 67 -11.03 -10.46 2.40
N LYS A 68 -11.27 -9.23 1.92
CA LYS A 68 -12.45 -8.91 1.10
C LYS A 68 -12.27 -9.41 -0.33
N ALA A 69 -13.14 -10.34 -0.77
CA ALA A 69 -13.05 -10.98 -2.08
C ALA A 69 -12.97 -9.99 -3.26
N ASN A 70 -13.78 -8.93 -3.24
CA ASN A 70 -13.80 -7.91 -4.31
C ASN A 70 -12.46 -7.18 -4.48
N HIS A 71 -11.75 -6.91 -3.38
CA HIS A 71 -10.45 -6.25 -3.42
C HIS A 71 -9.34 -7.25 -3.74
N ALA A 72 -9.38 -8.44 -3.14
CA ALA A 72 -8.45 -9.53 -3.39
C ALA A 72 -8.40 -9.93 -4.87
N MET A 73 -9.56 -10.15 -5.50
CA MET A 73 -9.66 -10.60 -6.89
C MET A 73 -9.17 -9.56 -7.90
N LYS A 74 -9.16 -8.27 -7.55
CA LYS A 74 -8.59 -7.21 -8.40
C LYS A 74 -7.07 -7.22 -8.42
N GLN A 75 -6.43 -7.82 -7.41
CA GLN A 75 -4.97 -7.90 -7.35
C GLN A 75 -4.41 -9.11 -8.08
N LEU A 76 -5.21 -10.17 -8.27
CA LEU A 76 -4.78 -11.38 -8.98
C LEU A 76 -4.84 -11.18 -10.51
N PRO A 77 -3.70 -11.21 -11.22
CA PRO A 77 -3.69 -11.14 -12.67
C PRO A 77 -4.15 -12.46 -13.29
N PHE A 78 -4.67 -12.38 -14.52
CA PHE A 78 -4.91 -13.57 -15.34
C PHE A 78 -3.68 -13.81 -16.21
N ILE A 79 -2.93 -14.89 -15.91
CA ILE A 79 -1.69 -15.23 -16.62
C ILE A 79 -1.91 -16.45 -17.51
N ALA A 80 -2.60 -17.46 -16.99
CA ALA A 80 -2.88 -18.71 -17.70
C ALA A 80 -4.27 -19.25 -17.34
N LYS A 81 -4.71 -20.25 -18.10
CA LYS A 81 -5.96 -20.98 -17.80
C LYS A 81 -5.89 -21.54 -16.38
N LYS A 82 -6.95 -21.32 -15.59
CA LYS A 82 -7.06 -21.72 -14.17
C LYS A 82 -6.04 -21.07 -13.22
N SER A 83 -5.33 -20.02 -13.63
CA SER A 83 -4.35 -19.36 -12.76
C SER A 83 -5.00 -18.37 -11.78
N LYS A 84 -6.09 -17.73 -12.20
CA LYS A 84 -6.97 -16.92 -11.35
C LYS A 84 -8.19 -17.76 -10.92
N PRO A 85 -8.47 -17.90 -9.61
CA PRO A 85 -9.65 -18.64 -9.15
C PRO A 85 -10.94 -17.91 -9.55
N SER A 86 -12.06 -18.62 -9.65
CA SER A 86 -13.37 -17.98 -9.90
C SER A 86 -13.89 -17.24 -8.66
N LYS A 87 -13.70 -17.84 -7.48
CA LYS A 87 -14.04 -17.29 -6.18
C LYS A 87 -12.88 -17.47 -5.21
N LEU A 88 -12.71 -16.53 -4.28
CA LEU A 88 -11.73 -16.63 -3.22
C LEU A 88 -12.25 -17.60 -2.14
N ARG A 89 -11.55 -18.70 -1.91
CA ARG A 89 -11.87 -19.63 -0.80
C ARG A 89 -11.00 -19.31 0.40
N ARG A 90 -11.59 -19.11 1.59
CA ARG A 90 -10.88 -18.58 2.77
C ARG A 90 -9.83 -19.54 3.35
N ASP A 91 -10.02 -20.83 3.18
CA ASP A 91 -9.14 -21.91 3.65
C ASP A 91 -7.77 -21.92 2.97
N LEU A 92 -7.69 -21.51 1.71
CA LEU A 92 -6.45 -21.53 0.95
C LEU A 92 -5.55 -20.32 1.20
N TRP A 93 -6.07 -19.31 1.89
CA TRP A 93 -5.38 -18.04 2.15
C TRP A 93 -5.07 -17.90 3.63
N ALA A 94 -3.78 -17.80 3.94
CA ALA A 94 -3.30 -17.61 5.30
C ALA A 94 -2.67 -16.22 5.44
N PRO A 95 -2.74 -15.60 6.63
CA PRO A 95 -1.93 -14.41 6.91
C PRO A 95 -0.46 -14.85 6.94
N MET A 96 0.38 -14.11 6.23
CA MET A 96 1.82 -14.32 6.17
C MET A 96 2.55 -13.32 7.07
N ALA A 97 2.15 -12.06 6.99
CA ALA A 97 2.73 -10.99 7.77
C ALA A 97 1.71 -9.88 8.05
N LEU A 98 1.93 -9.16 9.14
CA LEU A 98 1.26 -7.90 9.46
C LEU A 98 2.32 -6.81 9.59
N ILE A 99 2.11 -5.71 8.89
CA ILE A 99 2.95 -4.51 9.01
C ILE A 99 2.15 -3.50 9.81
N GLN A 100 2.69 -3.08 10.94
CA GLN A 100 2.11 -2.08 11.82
C GLN A 100 2.99 -0.82 11.84
N PHE A 101 2.36 0.30 11.52
CA PHE A 101 2.91 1.64 11.68
C PHE A 101 2.51 2.21 13.04
N PRO A 102 3.24 3.20 13.56
CA PRO A 102 2.86 3.88 14.80
C PRO A 102 1.49 4.56 14.66
N PRO A 103 0.79 4.77 15.78
CA PRO A 103 -0.50 5.45 15.78
C PRO A 103 -0.36 6.86 15.18
N GLY A 104 -1.33 7.27 14.37
CA GLY A 104 -1.32 8.51 13.61
C GLY A 104 -0.54 8.47 12.30
N ALA A 105 0.16 7.37 11.99
CA ALA A 105 0.90 7.21 10.74
C ALA A 105 0.10 6.58 9.59
N GLY A 106 -1.23 6.60 9.65
CA GLY A 106 -2.10 5.96 8.65
C GLY A 106 -1.83 6.41 7.20
N VAL A 107 -1.54 7.70 7.01
CA VAL A 107 -1.20 8.29 5.70
C VAL A 107 0.09 7.69 5.11
N VAL A 108 1.08 7.39 5.96
CA VAL A 108 2.32 6.73 5.54
C VAL A 108 2.02 5.29 5.14
N GLY A 109 1.25 4.57 5.93
CA GLY A 109 0.88 3.19 5.64
C GLY A 109 0.04 3.05 4.36
N GLN A 110 -0.86 3.97 4.05
CA GLN A 110 -1.57 4.00 2.76
C GLN A 110 -0.60 4.16 1.57
N ASN A 111 0.44 4.98 1.73
CA ASN A 111 1.47 5.14 0.70
C ASN A 111 2.32 3.87 0.57
N ALA A 112 2.75 3.26 1.68
CA ALA A 112 3.46 1.99 1.68
C ALA A 112 2.63 0.88 1.00
N PHE A 113 1.34 0.79 1.32
CA PHE A 113 0.38 -0.12 0.67
C PHE A 113 0.30 0.08 -0.84
N GLN A 114 0.25 1.34 -1.29
CA GLN A 114 0.29 1.66 -2.71
C GLN A 114 1.59 1.13 -3.35
N LYS A 115 2.75 1.37 -2.72
CA LYS A 115 4.06 0.95 -3.25
C LYS A 115 4.19 -0.57 -3.32
N LEU A 116 3.76 -1.30 -2.29
CA LEU A 116 3.75 -2.76 -2.29
C LEU A 116 2.92 -3.32 -3.45
N ARG A 117 1.76 -2.72 -3.74
CA ARG A 117 0.92 -3.12 -4.87
C ARG A 117 1.53 -2.76 -6.23
N GLU A 118 2.23 -1.62 -6.31
CA GLU A 118 2.97 -1.23 -7.51
C GLU A 118 4.12 -2.21 -7.79
N PHE A 119 4.94 -2.56 -6.78
CA PHE A 119 6.03 -3.53 -6.92
C PHE A 119 5.54 -4.91 -7.32
N ARG A 120 4.52 -5.43 -6.63
CA ARG A 120 3.89 -6.70 -7.00
C ARG A 120 3.45 -6.71 -8.47
N LYS A 121 2.75 -5.66 -8.92
CA LYS A 121 2.29 -5.56 -10.32
C LYS A 121 3.46 -5.57 -11.30
N ARG A 122 4.60 -4.96 -10.94
CA ARG A 122 5.82 -5.02 -11.75
C ARG A 122 6.40 -6.43 -11.79
N HIS A 123 6.51 -7.14 -10.67
CA HIS A 123 7.02 -8.52 -10.66
C HIS A 123 6.16 -9.48 -11.50
N GLU A 124 4.86 -9.23 -11.59
CA GLU A 124 3.95 -10.04 -12.41
C GLU A 124 4.03 -9.71 -13.92
N LEU A 125 4.45 -8.49 -14.30
CA LEU A 125 4.44 -8.01 -15.70
C LEU A 125 5.85 -7.89 -16.33
N GLU A 126 6.84 -7.49 -15.54
CA GLU A 126 8.22 -7.19 -15.92
C GLU A 126 9.17 -8.21 -15.27
N TRP A 127 9.05 -9.47 -15.66
CA TRP A 127 9.89 -10.55 -15.15
C TRP A 127 11.15 -10.76 -16.00
N SER A 128 12.22 -11.24 -15.35
CA SER A 128 13.48 -11.63 -16.00
C SER A 128 13.35 -12.96 -16.74
N ASP A 129 14.34 -13.27 -17.59
CA ASP A 129 14.43 -14.55 -18.28
C ASP A 129 14.41 -15.77 -17.35
N ASP A 130 14.70 -15.59 -16.05
CA ASP A 130 14.65 -16.65 -15.04
C ASP A 130 13.26 -17.23 -14.83
N VAL A 131 12.21 -16.49 -15.21
CA VAL A 131 10.82 -16.96 -15.21
C VAL A 131 10.47 -17.66 -16.53
N LEU A 132 11.13 -17.31 -17.63
CA LEU A 132 10.94 -17.95 -18.93
C LEU A 132 11.60 -19.33 -18.99
N TYR A 133 12.80 -19.44 -18.44
CA TYR A 133 13.62 -20.63 -18.53
C TYR A 133 13.82 -21.28 -17.17
N LYS A 134 13.88 -22.60 -17.15
CA LYS A 134 14.33 -23.38 -15.98
C LYS A 134 15.71 -23.94 -16.27
N THR A 135 16.55 -23.92 -15.24
CA THR A 135 17.89 -24.49 -15.30
C THR A 135 17.83 -25.83 -14.58
N GLU A 136 18.06 -26.91 -15.32
CA GLU A 136 18.06 -28.28 -14.80
C GLU A 136 19.44 -28.89 -15.07
N GLU A 137 19.84 -29.85 -14.25
CA GLU A 137 21.04 -30.66 -14.50
C GLU A 137 20.81 -31.50 -15.75
N LYS A 138 21.80 -31.53 -16.64
CA LYS A 138 21.71 -32.25 -17.90
C LYS A 138 21.70 -33.75 -17.60
N LYS A 139 20.71 -34.47 -18.11
CA LYS A 139 20.62 -35.92 -17.93
C LYS A 139 21.91 -36.59 -18.46
N GLY A 140 22.61 -37.29 -17.58
CA GLY A 140 23.88 -37.98 -17.87
C GLY A 140 25.14 -37.15 -17.62
N PHE A 141 25.03 -35.86 -17.30
CA PHE A 141 26.16 -34.97 -16.99
C PHE A 141 25.80 -34.07 -15.80
N PRO A 142 26.04 -34.54 -14.55
CA PRO A 142 25.61 -33.84 -13.35
C PRO A 142 26.25 -32.45 -13.18
N ASP A 143 27.45 -32.25 -13.73
CA ASP A 143 28.17 -30.97 -13.64
C ASP A 143 27.72 -29.92 -14.67
N GLU A 144 26.93 -30.31 -15.68
CA GLU A 144 26.51 -29.43 -16.77
C GLU A 144 25.04 -28.99 -16.60
N LYS A 145 24.81 -27.67 -16.60
CA LYS A 145 23.46 -27.11 -16.47
C LYS A 145 22.85 -26.84 -17.84
N GLN A 146 21.66 -27.38 -18.08
CA GLN A 146 20.89 -27.13 -19.30
C GLN A 146 19.76 -26.15 -19.02
N ARG A 147 19.69 -25.09 -19.83
CA ARG A 147 18.59 -24.12 -19.81
C ARG A 147 17.48 -24.60 -20.74
N THR A 148 16.30 -24.85 -20.21
CA THR A 148 15.11 -25.26 -20.99
C THR A 148 13.96 -24.27 -20.84
N CYS A 149 13.19 -24.08 -21.90
CA CYS A 149 12.02 -23.19 -21.88
C CYS A 149 10.92 -23.78 -21.00
N ARG A 150 10.39 -23.01 -20.04
CA ARG A 150 9.18 -23.39 -19.31
C ARG A 150 7.97 -23.42 -20.24
N THR A 151 7.13 -24.43 -20.04
CA THR A 151 5.79 -24.47 -20.66
C THR A 151 4.94 -23.29 -20.18
N ARG A 152 3.87 -22.96 -20.91
CA ARG A 152 2.97 -21.85 -20.53
C ARG A 152 2.37 -22.03 -19.13
N VAL A 153 2.09 -23.28 -18.73
CA VAL A 153 1.51 -23.60 -17.42
C VAL A 153 2.54 -23.44 -16.32
N GLU A 154 3.72 -24.05 -16.47
CA GLU A 154 4.83 -23.92 -15.51
C GLU A 154 5.25 -22.46 -15.34
N ARG A 155 5.33 -21.71 -16.44
CA ARG A 155 5.60 -20.27 -16.42
C ARG A 155 4.54 -19.51 -15.66
N GLY A 156 3.27 -19.85 -15.85
CA GLY A 156 2.18 -19.30 -15.04
C GLY A 156 2.45 -19.51 -13.55
N HIS A 157 2.71 -20.73 -13.12
CA HIS A 157 3.02 -21.02 -11.72
C HIS A 157 4.26 -20.27 -11.20
N ALA A 158 5.31 -20.15 -12.02
CA ALA A 158 6.50 -19.37 -11.66
C ALA A 158 6.19 -17.88 -11.46
N VAL A 159 5.40 -17.26 -12.36
CA VAL A 159 4.96 -15.86 -12.20
C VAL A 159 4.05 -15.70 -10.98
N HIS A 160 3.24 -16.71 -10.63
CA HIS A 160 2.36 -16.65 -9.46
C HIS A 160 3.10 -16.80 -8.12
N ALA A 161 4.32 -17.36 -8.13
CA ALA A 161 5.11 -17.59 -6.93
C ALA A 161 5.78 -16.29 -6.42
N GLN A 162 4.97 -15.40 -5.86
CA GLN A 162 5.36 -14.04 -5.47
C GLN A 162 5.70 -13.90 -3.98
N ARG A 163 5.66 -14.99 -3.18
CA ARG A 163 5.96 -14.94 -1.73
C ARG A 163 7.33 -14.30 -1.42
N ALA A 164 8.39 -14.81 -2.04
CA ALA A 164 9.75 -14.31 -1.81
C ALA A 164 9.91 -12.84 -2.26
N ASN A 165 9.40 -12.53 -3.46
CA ASN A 165 9.43 -11.17 -4.00
C ASN A 165 8.66 -10.18 -3.11
N ALA A 166 7.50 -10.58 -2.58
CA ALA A 166 6.72 -9.74 -1.68
C ALA A 166 7.49 -9.40 -0.40
N ILE A 167 8.26 -10.34 0.16
CA ILE A 167 9.08 -10.09 1.35
C ILE A 167 10.22 -9.11 1.03
N ALA A 168 10.90 -9.31 -0.09
CA ALA A 168 11.91 -8.38 -0.58
C ALA A 168 11.32 -6.99 -0.85
N ASP A 169 10.10 -6.91 -1.39
CA ASP A 169 9.37 -5.67 -1.61
C ASP A 169 9.03 -4.97 -0.29
N ILE A 170 8.63 -5.72 0.74
CA ILE A 170 8.37 -5.18 2.09
C ILE A 170 9.65 -4.54 2.63
N ALA A 171 10.77 -5.26 2.62
CA ALA A 171 12.06 -4.70 3.06
C ALA A 171 12.44 -3.45 2.25
N ALA A 172 12.30 -3.49 0.93
CA ALA A 172 12.62 -2.37 0.06
C ALA A 172 11.73 -1.15 0.34
N VAL A 173 10.42 -1.34 0.45
CA VAL A 173 9.46 -0.26 0.71
C VAL A 173 9.71 0.36 2.08
N LEU A 174 9.89 -0.46 3.12
CA LEU A 174 10.16 0.00 4.49
C LEU A 174 11.51 0.72 4.62
N ALA A 175 12.49 0.36 3.80
CA ALA A 175 13.75 1.10 3.62
C ALA A 175 13.61 2.39 2.79
N GLY A 176 12.38 2.79 2.44
CA GLY A 176 12.11 4.04 1.74
C GLY A 176 12.25 3.97 0.21
N ARG A 177 12.30 2.78 -0.40
CA ARG A 177 12.31 2.63 -1.87
C ARG A 177 10.96 3.03 -2.48
N GLY A 178 11.01 3.43 -3.75
CA GLY A 178 9.84 3.86 -4.51
C GLY A 178 9.69 5.38 -4.55
N ARG A 179 9.47 5.93 -5.75
CA ARG A 179 9.36 7.37 -5.93
C ARG A 179 8.15 7.92 -5.15
N GLY A 180 8.40 8.94 -4.32
CA GLY A 180 7.38 9.58 -3.51
C GLY A 180 6.91 8.73 -2.33
N ASN A 181 7.78 7.84 -1.83
CA ASN A 181 7.53 7.12 -0.59
C ASN A 181 7.49 8.11 0.59
N ARG A 182 6.46 7.99 1.43
CA ARG A 182 6.19 8.87 2.59
C ARG A 182 6.82 8.38 3.90
N LEU A 183 7.52 7.25 3.87
CA LEU A 183 8.27 6.74 5.02
C LEU A 183 9.44 7.64 5.44
N TRP A 184 9.90 8.50 4.54
CA TRP A 184 10.85 9.56 4.86
C TRP A 184 10.11 10.69 5.58
N LEU A 185 10.44 10.89 6.84
CA LEU A 185 9.97 11.97 7.70
C LEU A 185 10.94 13.17 7.66
N ASN A 186 10.51 14.28 8.23
CA ASN A 186 11.41 15.36 8.66
C ASN A 186 11.42 15.44 10.19
N ALA A 187 12.35 16.20 10.77
CA ALA A 187 12.44 16.42 12.21
C ALA A 187 11.11 16.89 12.83
N GLU A 188 10.38 17.78 12.17
CA GLU A 188 9.05 18.23 12.62
C GLU A 188 8.03 17.09 12.66
N GLU A 189 8.03 16.22 11.64
CA GLU A 189 7.09 15.10 11.55
C GLU A 189 7.44 13.99 12.55
N VAL A 190 8.71 13.82 12.89
CA VAL A 190 9.14 12.94 13.99
C VAL A 190 8.56 13.45 15.32
N ALA A 191 8.62 14.76 15.58
CA ALA A 191 8.02 15.35 16.78
C ALA A 191 6.48 15.18 16.80
N LEU A 192 5.82 15.40 15.66
CA LEU A 192 4.36 15.19 15.54
C LEU A 192 3.95 13.74 15.76
N LEU A 193 4.74 12.78 15.28
CA LEU A 193 4.52 11.36 15.55
C LEU A 193 4.66 11.03 17.04
N ALA A 194 5.66 11.60 17.71
CA ALA A 194 5.83 11.43 19.16
C ALA A 194 4.65 12.01 19.94
N GLU A 195 4.01 13.07 19.43
CA GLU A 195 2.77 13.64 19.96
C GLU A 195 1.50 12.89 19.54
N GLY A 196 1.60 11.86 18.68
CA GLY A 196 0.47 11.07 18.19
C GLY A 196 -0.46 11.79 17.20
N LYS A 197 0.02 12.87 16.56
CA LYS A 197 -0.78 13.66 15.61
C LYS A 197 -0.73 13.06 14.19
N GLU A 198 -1.86 13.10 13.49
CA GLU A 198 -2.04 12.42 12.18
C GLU A 198 -1.49 13.19 10.96
N ASP A 199 -0.91 14.38 11.15
CA ASP A 199 -0.57 15.32 10.08
C ASP A 199 0.78 15.04 9.38
N LEU A 200 0.97 13.82 8.89
CA LEU A 200 2.19 13.43 8.17
C LEU A 200 2.07 13.70 6.67
N ARG A 201 2.86 14.67 6.17
CA ARG A 201 2.89 15.06 4.75
C ARG A 201 3.98 14.31 3.98
N GLY A 202 5.06 13.95 4.67
CA GLY A 202 6.26 13.29 4.18
C GLY A 202 7.31 14.27 3.65
N ALA A 203 8.58 13.88 3.73
CA ALA A 203 9.75 14.72 3.43
C ALA A 203 9.67 15.48 2.10
N ARG A 204 9.24 14.82 1.02
CA ARG A 204 9.15 15.40 -0.33
C ARG A 204 8.14 16.56 -0.45
N TRP A 205 7.13 16.60 0.41
CA TRP A 205 6.09 17.62 0.39
C TRP A 205 6.21 18.62 1.54
N SER A 206 7.20 18.43 2.40
CA SER A 206 7.52 19.41 3.42
C SER A 206 8.22 20.63 2.81
N LYS A 207 8.19 21.75 3.53
CA LYS A 207 8.88 22.97 3.12
C LYS A 207 10.40 22.83 3.24
N MET A 208 10.88 21.92 4.10
CA MET A 208 12.29 21.60 4.27
C MET A 208 12.69 20.50 3.27
N GLY A 209 13.93 20.55 2.75
CA GLY A 209 14.42 19.49 1.88
C GLY A 209 14.54 18.17 2.64
N PRO A 210 14.55 17.01 1.96
CA PRO A 210 14.71 15.72 2.63
C PRO A 210 16.12 15.64 3.22
N ALA A 211 16.23 15.89 4.53
CA ALA A 211 17.42 15.48 5.26
C ALA A 211 17.46 13.94 5.24
N LYS A 212 18.63 13.35 5.01
CA LYS A 212 18.77 11.89 5.00
C LYS A 212 19.05 11.32 6.39
N HIS A 213 19.55 12.17 7.29
CA HIS A 213 19.98 11.81 8.64
C HIS A 213 19.54 12.92 9.60
N LEU A 214 19.11 12.53 10.80
CA LEU A 214 19.00 13.43 11.96
C LEU A 214 20.40 13.93 12.37
N PRO A 215 20.50 15.04 13.15
CA PRO A 215 21.76 15.49 13.74
C PRO A 215 22.51 14.40 14.50
N ASP A 216 21.77 13.43 15.05
CA ASP A 216 22.30 12.28 15.81
C ASP A 216 22.72 11.08 14.93
N GLY A 217 22.70 11.22 13.60
CA GLY A 217 23.08 10.17 12.64
C GLY A 217 22.00 9.11 12.38
N ARG A 218 20.87 9.13 13.12
CA ARG A 218 19.72 8.22 12.88
C ARG A 218 19.03 8.55 11.55
N THR A 219 18.52 7.52 10.88
CA THR A 219 17.75 7.70 9.64
C THR A 219 16.40 8.35 9.93
N LEU A 220 15.93 9.17 9.00
CA LEU A 220 14.64 9.87 9.06
C LEU A 220 13.48 8.97 8.60
N LEU A 221 13.54 7.67 8.91
CA LEU A 221 12.52 6.70 8.52
C LEU A 221 11.53 6.48 9.67
N VAL A 222 10.26 6.24 9.35
CA VAL A 222 9.26 5.85 10.35
C VAL A 222 9.62 4.49 10.93
N ASP A 223 9.58 4.37 12.25
CA ASP A 223 9.74 3.08 12.94
C ASP A 223 8.55 2.17 12.63
N THR A 224 8.82 0.91 12.29
CA THR A 224 7.77 -0.02 11.86
C THR A 224 7.96 -1.38 12.48
N LYS A 225 6.84 -2.02 12.84
CA LYS A 225 6.83 -3.38 13.36
C LYS A 225 6.28 -4.31 12.29
N VAL A 226 7.00 -5.39 12.00
CA VAL A 226 6.55 -6.43 11.09
C VAL A 226 6.41 -7.73 11.87
N TYR A 227 5.18 -8.20 11.95
CA TYR A 227 4.85 -9.45 12.60
C TYR A 227 4.77 -10.57 11.56
N TRP A 228 5.51 -11.65 11.79
CA TRP A 228 5.60 -12.77 10.86
C TRP A 228 4.89 -14.00 11.39
N LYS A 229 4.17 -14.70 10.52
CA LYS A 229 3.64 -16.03 10.87
C LYS A 229 4.75 -17.08 10.96
N ASN A 230 5.70 -17.03 10.01
CA ASN A 230 6.88 -17.89 10.01
C ASN A 230 8.12 -17.00 10.12
N GLN A 231 8.95 -17.21 11.14
CA GLN A 231 10.15 -16.39 11.34
C GLN A 231 11.18 -16.53 10.22
N ASP A 232 11.25 -17.70 9.58
CA ASP A 232 12.15 -17.95 8.45
C ASP A 232 11.86 -17.06 7.24
N ASP A 233 10.65 -16.48 7.15
CA ASP A 233 10.31 -15.59 6.05
C ASP A 233 11.16 -14.32 6.06
N VAL A 234 11.70 -13.90 7.21
CA VAL A 234 12.61 -12.75 7.32
C VAL A 234 13.84 -12.89 6.40
N ASN A 235 14.29 -14.13 6.16
CA ASN A 235 15.52 -14.44 5.44
C ASN A 235 15.41 -14.30 3.91
N TYR A 236 14.20 -14.08 3.36
CA TYR A 236 14.06 -13.84 1.91
C TYR A 236 14.55 -12.46 1.47
N ALA A 237 14.67 -11.51 2.39
CA ALA A 237 15.29 -10.22 2.12
C ALA A 237 16.76 -10.26 2.52
N GLU A 238 17.65 -9.82 1.62
CA GLU A 238 19.10 -9.83 1.88
C GLU A 238 19.49 -8.90 3.05
N LYS A 239 18.80 -7.77 3.17
CA LYS A 239 19.05 -6.74 4.18
C LYS A 239 17.76 -6.05 4.59
N TRP A 240 17.64 -5.79 5.87
CA TRP A 240 16.58 -4.97 6.47
C TRP A 240 17.14 -3.62 6.91
N SER A 241 16.28 -2.61 6.94
CA SER A 241 16.64 -1.28 7.44
C SER A 241 16.46 -1.22 8.95
N ASP A 242 17.27 -0.37 9.61
CA ASP A 242 17.37 -0.32 11.08
C ASP A 242 16.08 0.13 11.79
N ASN A 243 15.14 0.74 11.05
CA ASN A 243 13.84 1.19 11.56
C ASN A 243 12.79 0.07 11.65
N VAL A 244 13.10 -1.15 11.19
CA VAL A 244 12.15 -2.26 11.16
C VAL A 244 12.43 -3.22 12.30
N VAL A 245 11.43 -3.43 13.15
CA VAL A 245 11.45 -4.44 14.21
C VAL A 245 10.63 -5.65 13.78
N HIS A 246 11.18 -6.85 13.98
CA HIS A 246 10.52 -8.11 13.65
C HIS A 246 10.00 -8.80 14.91
N GLU A 247 8.73 -9.18 14.90
CA GLU A 247 8.06 -9.89 16.01
C GLU A 247 7.25 -11.08 15.45
N SER A 248 6.79 -11.99 16.31
CA SER A 248 5.92 -13.11 15.93
C SER A 248 4.46 -12.66 15.82
N LEU A 249 3.74 -13.15 14.80
CA LEU A 249 2.31 -12.88 14.60
C LEU A 249 1.46 -13.52 15.71
N GLU A 250 1.85 -14.70 16.20
CA GLU A 250 1.09 -15.40 17.24
C GLU A 250 1.06 -14.61 18.55
N GLU A 251 2.20 -14.00 18.91
CA GLU A 251 2.30 -13.12 20.06
C GLU A 251 1.44 -11.86 19.90
N PHE A 252 1.41 -11.29 18.70
CA PHE A 252 0.56 -10.14 18.41
C PHE A 252 -0.93 -10.48 18.53
N GLU A 253 -1.36 -11.62 17.97
CA GLU A 253 -2.75 -12.06 18.08
C GLU A 253 -3.14 -12.35 19.54
N ALA A 254 -2.23 -12.93 20.33
CA ALA A 254 -2.44 -13.13 21.75
C ALA A 254 -2.58 -11.79 22.52
N ARG A 255 -1.73 -10.80 22.24
CA ARG A 255 -1.83 -9.46 22.84
C ARG A 255 -3.15 -8.78 22.48
N GLN A 256 -3.56 -8.84 21.21
CA GLN A 256 -4.85 -8.27 20.80
C GLN A 256 -6.05 -9.00 21.41
N ALA A 257 -5.96 -10.32 21.58
CA ALA A 257 -7.03 -11.08 22.23
C ALA A 257 -7.15 -10.74 23.72
N ALA A 258 -6.03 -10.53 24.41
CA ALA A 258 -6.02 -10.07 25.80
C ALA A 258 -6.60 -8.65 25.93
N GLU A 259 -6.15 -7.71 25.09
CA GLU A 259 -6.66 -6.33 25.07
C GLU A 259 -8.17 -6.28 24.76
N ALA A 260 -8.65 -7.13 23.83
CA ALA A 260 -10.07 -7.23 23.53
C ALA A 260 -10.88 -7.81 24.70
N ALA A 261 -10.35 -8.81 25.39
CA ALA A 261 -11.01 -9.39 26.56
C ALA A 261 -11.07 -8.41 27.75
N GLU A 262 -10.02 -7.62 27.95
CA GLU A 262 -10.00 -6.54 28.95
C GLU A 262 -11.03 -5.45 28.59
N ALA A 263 -11.10 -5.02 27.33
CA ALA A 263 -12.10 -4.05 26.88
C ALA A 263 -13.54 -4.57 27.00
N GLU A 264 -13.78 -5.85 26.75
CA GLU A 264 -15.09 -6.48 26.97
C GLU A 264 -15.44 -6.53 28.47
N ALA A 265 -14.48 -6.86 29.34
CA ALA A 265 -14.68 -6.84 30.79
C ALA A 265 -14.97 -5.42 31.32
N GLU A 266 -14.25 -4.40 30.84
CA GLU A 266 -14.53 -3.00 31.19
C GLU A 266 -15.91 -2.54 30.71
N ALA A 267 -16.35 -2.99 29.52
CA ALA A 267 -17.67 -2.67 28.99
C ALA A 267 -18.82 -3.34 29.78
N GLU A 268 -18.61 -4.55 30.32
CA GLU A 268 -19.60 -5.21 31.18
C GLU A 268 -19.73 -4.50 32.54
N VAL A 269 -18.62 -4.05 33.14
CA VAL A 269 -18.64 -3.30 34.41
C VAL A 269 -19.37 -1.95 34.27
N VAL A 270 -19.16 -1.24 33.15
CA VAL A 270 -19.87 0.03 32.87
C VAL A 270 -21.36 -0.19 32.54
N GLY A 271 -21.70 -1.33 31.93
CA GLY A 271 -23.08 -1.72 31.67
C GLY A 271 -23.88 -2.02 32.95
N GLU A 272 -23.21 -2.52 33.99
CA GLU A 272 -23.82 -2.82 35.29
C GLU A 272 -24.04 -1.54 36.14
N GLU A 273 -23.14 -0.56 36.09
CA GLU A 273 -23.32 0.75 36.76
C GLU A 273 -24.47 1.57 36.14
N ALA A 274 -24.66 1.51 34.81
CA ALA A 274 -25.76 2.21 34.14
C ALA A 274 -27.16 1.65 34.44
N ALA A 275 -27.25 0.42 34.98
CA ALA A 275 -28.52 -0.20 35.36
C ALA A 275 -29.02 0.20 36.76
N VAL A 276 -28.15 0.76 37.60
CA VAL A 276 -28.48 1.13 38.99
C VAL A 276 -29.05 2.56 39.10
N GLU A 277 -28.88 3.40 38.07
CA GLU A 277 -29.17 4.84 38.14
C GLU A 277 -30.46 5.29 37.40
N LYS A 278 -31.54 4.51 37.45
CA LYS A 278 -32.89 5.00 37.11
C LYS A 278 -33.73 5.21 38.37
N PRO A 279 -33.91 6.43 38.89
CA PRO A 279 -34.93 6.68 39.90
C PRO A 279 -36.30 6.78 39.23
N ALA A 280 -37.27 6.14 39.87
CA ALA A 280 -38.69 6.13 39.53
C ALA A 280 -39.32 7.52 39.70
N GLU A 281 -39.80 8.11 38.62
CA GLU A 281 -40.69 9.27 38.69
C GLU A 281 -41.68 9.26 37.52
N GLU A 282 -42.73 8.44 37.64
CA GLU A 282 -43.94 8.61 36.83
C GLU A 282 -45.17 8.16 37.63
N ALA A 283 -45.52 8.96 38.64
CA ALA A 283 -46.80 8.86 39.33
C ALA A 283 -47.25 10.28 39.71
N THR A 284 -47.92 10.96 38.78
CA THR A 284 -49.14 11.76 39.02
C THR A 284 -49.44 12.63 37.80
N LYS A 285 -50.54 12.34 37.10
CA LYS A 285 -51.43 13.37 36.56
C LYS A 285 -52.81 12.77 36.30
N ALA A 286 -53.73 13.19 37.17
CA ALA A 286 -55.16 13.19 36.95
C ALA A 286 -55.54 14.33 35.99
#